data_AF-A0ABD7F874-F1
#
_entry.id   AF-A0ABD7F874-F1
#
_cell.length_a   1.000
_cell.length_b   1.000
_cell.length_c   1.000
_cell.angle_alpha   90.00
_cell.angle_beta   90.00
_cell.angle_gamma   90.00
#
_symmetry.space_group_name_H-M   'P 1'
#
loop_
_entity.id
_entity.type
_entity.pdbx_description
1 polymer ?
#
loop_
_entity_poly.entity_id
_entity_poly.type
_entity_poly.pdbx_seq_one_letter_code
_entity_poly.pdbx_strand_id
1 'polypeptide(L)'
;MSALTEEEQLDNLKSFGKKYGSAIISGILIALIAFFGWQYWQKKTLAENQVRTAKVQQLMDQAQGAESNPDALSNLYASADKITKDAPDSVQAIQTELMLAKVAYDKADYAAAEKSLKKVENSKLNDDGLLQLVKLRLAYAQLAQNKYDDALKTLALVADPAFKATAEEARGDIYVAKKDIASAKKAYQSAWDDLAKRKQERQILQIKLESVGVLVDDPEIERPIIDTQVDKS
;
A
#
# COMPACT_ATOMS: atom_id res chain seq x y z
N MET A 1 40.19 34.32 -51.08
CA MET A 1 40.47 33.99 -49.67
C MET A 1 40.90 35.27 -48.99
N SER A 2 40.04 35.90 -48.20
CA SER A 2 40.41 37.07 -47.40
C SER A 2 40.62 36.57 -45.98
N ALA A 3 41.88 36.49 -45.57
CA ALA A 3 42.26 36.20 -44.19
C ALA A 3 41.95 37.45 -43.36
N LEU A 4 41.00 37.33 -42.43
CA LEU A 4 40.82 38.30 -41.36
C LEU A 4 42.00 38.11 -40.39
N THR A 5 42.90 39.08 -40.40
CA THR A 5 44.10 39.21 -39.57
C THR A 5 43.79 39.00 -38.08
N GLU A 6 44.63 38.22 -37.40
CA GLU A 6 44.51 37.85 -35.97
C GLU A 6 44.34 39.06 -35.02
N GLU A 7 44.79 40.26 -35.42
CA GLU A 7 44.67 41.48 -34.64
C GLU A 7 43.23 42.03 -34.55
N GLU A 8 42.38 41.87 -35.57
CA GLU A 8 40.98 42.33 -35.52
C GLU A 8 40.08 41.41 -34.67
N GLN A 9 40.47 40.14 -34.50
CA GLN A 9 39.74 39.20 -33.64
C GLN A 9 39.99 39.49 -32.16
N LEU A 10 41.20 39.95 -31.81
CA LEU A 10 41.58 40.31 -30.43
C LEU A 10 40.88 41.59 -29.95
N ASP A 11 40.71 42.60 -30.82
CA ASP A 11 40.02 43.85 -30.46
C ASP A 11 38.49 43.70 -30.39
N ASN A 12 37.92 42.86 -31.26
CA ASN A 12 36.52 42.46 -31.12
C ASN A 12 36.28 41.68 -29.82
N LEU A 13 37.18 40.79 -29.39
CA LEU A 13 37.03 40.05 -28.13
C LEU A 13 37.20 40.95 -26.88
N LYS A 14 38.12 41.93 -26.93
CA LYS A 14 38.29 42.94 -25.86
C LYS A 14 37.09 43.87 -25.73
N SER A 15 36.50 44.31 -26.84
CA SER A 15 35.32 45.18 -26.85
C SER A 15 34.04 44.41 -26.47
N PHE A 16 33.91 43.16 -26.89
CA PHE A 16 32.81 42.26 -26.48
C PHE A 16 32.87 41.94 -24.99
N GLY A 17 34.07 41.63 -24.47
CA GLY A 17 34.32 41.41 -23.05
C GLY A 17 34.05 42.65 -22.17
N LYS A 18 34.38 43.86 -22.64
CA LYS A 18 34.04 45.11 -21.92
C LYS A 18 32.54 45.44 -21.94
N LYS A 19 31.83 45.11 -23.02
CA LYS A 19 30.41 45.46 -23.20
C LYS A 19 29.45 44.43 -22.58
N TYR A 20 29.82 43.15 -22.59
CA TYR A 20 28.95 42.06 -22.12
C TYR A 20 29.57 41.21 -21.00
N GLY A 21 30.80 41.47 -20.57
CA GLY A 21 31.48 40.67 -19.54
C GLY A 21 30.70 40.59 -18.22
N SER A 22 30.11 41.69 -17.76
CA SER A 22 29.26 41.68 -16.55
C SER A 22 27.97 40.86 -16.73
N ALA A 23 27.35 40.92 -17.92
CA ALA A 23 26.14 40.16 -18.24
C ALA A 23 26.42 38.66 -18.41
N ILE A 24 27.55 38.30 -19.03
CA ILE A 24 27.99 36.91 -19.18
C ILE A 24 28.33 36.31 -17.82
N ILE A 25 29.09 37.03 -16.98
CA ILE A 25 29.43 36.57 -15.62
C ILE A 25 28.16 36.41 -14.78
N SER A 26 27.22 37.37 -14.86
CA SER A 26 25.94 37.27 -14.13
C SER A 26 25.09 36.09 -14.62
N GLY A 27 25.05 35.84 -15.94
CA GLY A 27 24.35 34.70 -16.52
C GLY A 27 24.94 33.36 -16.08
N ILE A 28 26.26 33.25 -16.05
CA ILE A 28 26.96 32.05 -15.55
C ILE A 28 26.65 31.84 -14.06
N LEU A 29 26.67 32.90 -13.25
CA LEU A 29 26.38 32.80 -11.82
C LEU A 29 24.94 32.32 -11.55
N ILE A 30 23.96 32.84 -12.29
CA ILE A 30 22.56 32.40 -12.20
C ILE A 30 22.41 30.93 -12.61
N ALA A 31 23.08 30.51 -13.70
CA ALA A 31 23.06 29.13 -14.14
C ALA A 31 23.67 28.18 -13.11
N LEU A 32 24.76 28.58 -12.45
CA LEU A 32 25.37 27.81 -11.37
C LEU A 32 24.44 27.72 -10.14
N ILE A 33 23.79 28.81 -9.73
CA ILE A 33 22.83 28.78 -8.62
C ILE A 33 21.65 27.85 -8.93
N ALA A 34 21.11 27.92 -10.15
CA ALA A 34 20.03 27.03 -10.58
C ALA A 34 20.49 25.56 -10.62
N PHE A 35 21.69 25.30 -11.15
CA PHE A 35 22.26 23.96 -11.24
C PHE A 35 22.56 23.36 -9.85
N PHE A 36 23.20 24.11 -8.97
CA PHE A 36 23.49 23.67 -7.60
C PHE A 36 22.22 23.60 -6.73
N GLY A 37 21.23 24.47 -6.95
CA GLY A 37 19.92 24.39 -6.30
C GLY A 37 19.16 23.13 -6.72
N TRP A 38 19.15 22.81 -8.01
CA TRP A 38 18.55 21.59 -8.54
C TRP A 38 19.29 20.33 -8.05
N GLN A 39 20.63 20.32 -8.08
CA GLN A 39 21.45 19.23 -7.55
C GLN A 39 21.25 19.04 -6.04
N TYR A 40 21.14 20.13 -5.26
CA TYR A 40 20.86 20.06 -3.83
C TYR A 40 19.47 19.45 -3.56
N TRP A 41 18.45 19.90 -4.29
CA TRP A 41 17.10 19.34 -4.20
C TRP A 41 17.08 17.85 -4.57
N GLN A 42 17.72 17.50 -5.68
CA GLN A 42 17.81 16.12 -6.16
C GLN A 42 18.63 15.21 -5.22
N LYS A 43 19.71 15.71 -4.63
CA LYS A 43 20.51 14.99 -3.63
C LYS A 43 19.74 14.79 -2.32
N LYS A 44 18.92 15.77 -1.92
CA LYS A 44 18.01 15.64 -0.78
C LYS A 44 16.94 14.57 -1.05
N THR A 45 16.36 14.54 -2.25
CA THR A 45 15.41 13.51 -2.67
C THR A 45 16.06 12.12 -2.79
N LEU A 46 17.29 12.01 -3.30
CA LEU A 46 18.01 10.73 -3.40
C LEU A 46 18.47 10.18 -2.04
N ALA A 47 18.93 11.05 -1.13
CA ALA A 47 19.33 10.65 0.22
C ALA A 47 18.14 10.14 1.04
N GLU A 48 16.96 10.73 0.87
CA GLU A 48 15.72 10.19 1.46
C GLU A 48 15.39 8.80 0.90
N ASN A 49 15.56 8.55 -0.39
CA ASN A 49 15.26 7.26 -1.02
C ASN A 49 16.20 6.12 -0.58
N GLN A 50 17.49 6.39 -0.37
CA GLN A 50 18.45 5.38 0.10
C GLN A 50 18.21 4.98 1.56
N VAL A 51 17.79 5.92 2.42
CA VAL A 51 17.42 5.63 3.81
C VAL A 51 16.08 4.87 3.89
N ARG A 52 15.18 5.08 2.93
CA ARG A 52 13.85 4.42 2.87
C ARG A 52 13.96 2.92 2.60
N THR A 53 14.78 2.49 1.64
CA THR A 53 14.94 1.04 1.34
C THR A 53 15.65 0.30 2.49
N ALA A 54 16.67 0.91 3.10
CA ALA A 54 17.39 0.29 4.21
C ALA A 54 16.53 0.16 5.48
N LYS A 55 15.69 1.16 5.80
CA LYS A 55 14.77 1.08 6.95
C LYS A 55 13.67 0.04 6.75
N VAL A 56 13.10 -0.08 5.55
CA VAL A 56 12.07 -1.10 5.26
C VAL A 56 12.67 -2.50 5.31
N GLN A 57 13.87 -2.70 4.77
CA GLN A 57 14.56 -3.99 4.87
C GLN A 57 14.87 -4.35 6.33
N GLN A 58 15.39 -3.40 7.10
CA GLN A 58 15.66 -3.61 8.52
C GLN A 58 14.39 -3.91 9.33
N LEU A 59 13.26 -3.26 9.01
CA LEU A 59 11.98 -3.53 9.65
C LEU A 59 11.46 -4.94 9.29
N MET A 60 11.64 -5.38 8.05
CA MET A 60 11.29 -6.75 7.63
C MET A 60 12.15 -7.80 8.32
N ASP A 61 13.47 -7.58 8.42
CA ASP A 61 14.39 -8.48 9.13
C ASP A 61 14.08 -8.53 10.63
N GLN A 62 13.72 -7.37 11.22
CA GLN A 62 13.27 -7.29 12.62
C GLN A 62 11.92 -7.96 12.84
N ALA A 63 10.98 -7.87 11.88
CA ALA A 63 9.68 -8.53 11.97
C ALA A 63 9.83 -10.06 11.93
N GLN A 64 10.75 -10.58 11.10
CA GLN A 64 11.09 -12.01 11.09
C GLN A 64 11.71 -12.46 12.42
N GLY A 65 12.60 -11.64 13.02
CA GLY A 65 13.17 -11.93 14.34
C GLY A 65 12.19 -11.74 15.52
N ALA A 66 11.13 -10.95 15.31
CA ALA A 66 10.12 -10.66 16.33
C ALA A 66 9.17 -11.84 16.57
N GLU A 67 9.04 -12.81 15.66
CA GLU A 67 8.26 -14.03 15.91
C GLU A 67 8.82 -14.83 17.10
N SER A 68 10.15 -14.86 17.26
CA SER A 68 10.82 -15.74 18.23
C SER A 68 11.41 -15.04 19.47
N ASN A 69 11.45 -13.69 19.51
CA ASN A 69 12.09 -12.94 20.61
C ASN A 69 11.26 -11.72 21.07
N PRO A 70 10.86 -11.64 22.37
CA PRO A 70 10.15 -10.48 22.95
C PRO A 70 10.91 -9.16 22.85
N ASP A 71 12.24 -9.16 22.99
CA ASP A 71 13.06 -7.95 22.91
C ASP A 71 13.12 -7.40 21.48
N ALA A 72 13.11 -8.27 20.48
CA ALA A 72 13.05 -7.89 19.07
C ALA A 72 11.72 -7.21 18.73
N LEU A 73 10.61 -7.69 19.31
CA LEU A 73 9.29 -7.09 19.16
C LEU A 73 9.21 -5.71 19.81
N SER A 74 9.77 -5.52 21.00
CA SER A 74 9.84 -4.21 21.65
C SER A 74 10.65 -3.19 20.83
N ASN A 75 11.79 -3.62 20.30
CA ASN A 75 12.64 -2.79 19.43
C ASN A 75 11.96 -2.41 18.11
N LEU A 76 11.17 -3.32 17.53
CA LEU A 76 10.34 -3.08 16.35
C LEU A 76 9.32 -1.96 16.62
N TYR A 77 8.57 -2.05 17.72
CA TYR A 77 7.60 -1.03 18.10
C TYR A 77 8.25 0.33 18.38
N ALA A 78 9.39 0.35 19.08
CA ALA A 78 10.11 1.59 19.35
C ALA A 78 10.65 2.25 18.07
N SER A 79 11.13 1.45 17.11
CA SER A 79 11.61 1.94 15.82
C SER A 79 10.45 2.43 14.95
N ALA A 80 9.33 1.72 14.97
CA ALA A 80 8.12 2.09 14.27
C ALA A 80 7.52 3.39 14.79
N ASP A 81 7.47 3.59 16.11
CA ASP A 81 6.94 4.80 16.74
C ASP A 81 7.75 6.05 16.35
N LYS A 82 9.08 5.93 16.20
CA LYS A 82 9.90 7.03 15.66
C LYS A 82 9.53 7.38 14.22
N ILE A 83 9.35 6.37 13.36
CA ILE A 83 9.01 6.56 11.95
C ILE A 83 7.64 7.21 11.78
N THR A 84 6.66 6.77 12.58
CA THR A 84 5.27 7.20 12.44
C THR A 84 4.99 8.55 13.11
N LYS A 85 5.76 8.94 14.13
CA LYS A 85 5.69 10.29 14.72
C LYS A 85 6.30 11.38 13.84
N ASP A 86 7.42 11.09 13.20
CA ASP A 86 8.14 12.10 12.40
C ASP A 86 7.38 12.45 11.11
N ALA A 87 6.69 11.49 10.50
CA ALA A 87 5.93 11.68 9.27
C ALA A 87 4.75 10.70 9.15
N PRO A 88 3.62 10.92 9.87
CA PRO A 88 2.52 9.96 9.98
C PRO A 88 1.82 9.66 8.65
N ASP A 89 1.77 10.64 7.74
CA ASP A 89 1.16 10.49 6.41
C ASP A 89 2.14 9.96 5.34
N SER A 90 3.39 9.66 5.73
CA SER A 90 4.38 9.16 4.77
C SER A 90 4.09 7.72 4.37
N VAL A 91 4.47 7.36 3.14
CA VAL A 91 4.39 5.97 2.67
C VAL A 91 5.12 5.01 3.61
N GLN A 92 6.22 5.45 4.23
CA GLN A 92 6.99 4.67 5.20
C GLN A 92 6.20 4.42 6.48
N ALA A 93 5.53 5.46 7.01
CA ALA A 93 4.69 5.32 8.20
C ALA A 93 3.50 4.39 7.92
N ILE A 94 2.85 4.52 6.76
CA ILE A 94 1.75 3.64 6.35
C ILE A 94 2.23 2.19 6.25
N GLN A 95 3.35 1.92 5.57
CA GLN A 95 3.92 0.57 5.47
C GLN A 95 4.30 0.01 6.84
N THR A 96 4.84 0.85 7.72
CA THR A 96 5.20 0.47 9.09
C THR A 96 3.97 0.06 9.89
N GLU A 97 2.90 0.86 9.87
CA GLU A 97 1.66 0.54 10.61
C GLU A 97 0.95 -0.70 10.04
N LEU A 98 0.99 -0.92 8.72
CA LEU A 98 0.49 -2.17 8.11
C LEU A 98 1.28 -3.40 8.56
N MET A 99 2.61 -3.28 8.67
CA MET A 99 3.46 -4.35 9.17
C MET A 99 3.19 -4.62 10.66
N LEU A 100 3.11 -3.57 11.48
CA LEU A 100 2.74 -3.69 12.90
C LEU A 100 1.38 -4.37 13.05
N ALA A 101 0.40 -3.99 12.24
CA ALA A 101 -0.91 -4.62 12.26
C ALA A 101 -0.84 -6.13 11.99
N LYS A 102 -0.06 -6.55 10.99
CA LYS A 102 0.14 -7.96 10.67
C LYS A 102 0.81 -8.71 11.82
N VAL A 103 1.93 -8.21 12.33
CA VAL A 103 2.66 -8.86 13.43
C VAL A 103 1.78 -8.98 14.68
N ALA A 104 1.03 -7.93 15.02
CA ALA A 104 0.11 -7.94 16.15
C ALA A 104 -1.01 -8.97 15.96
N TYR A 105 -1.61 -9.03 14.77
CA TYR A 105 -2.67 -9.99 14.45
C TYR A 105 -2.15 -11.44 14.51
N ASP A 106 -0.97 -11.72 13.95
CA ASP A 106 -0.35 -13.05 13.95
C ASP A 106 -0.01 -13.52 15.40
N LYS A 107 0.24 -12.57 16.31
CA LYS A 107 0.44 -12.82 17.75
C LYS A 107 -0.85 -12.82 18.57
N ALA A 108 -2.01 -12.76 17.93
CA ALA A 108 -3.33 -12.62 18.56
C ALA A 108 -3.51 -11.36 19.43
N ASP A 109 -2.65 -10.35 19.29
CA ASP A 109 -2.86 -9.01 19.86
C ASP A 109 -3.73 -8.18 18.90
N TYR A 110 -4.99 -8.56 18.83
CA TYR A 110 -5.94 -7.94 17.91
C TYR A 110 -6.22 -6.47 18.24
N ALA A 111 -6.03 -6.05 19.49
CA ALA A 111 -6.19 -4.66 19.91
C ALA A 111 -5.07 -3.77 19.35
N ALA A 112 -3.81 -4.24 19.40
CA ALA A 112 -2.69 -3.56 18.75
C ALA A 112 -2.83 -3.56 17.22
N ALA A 113 -3.36 -4.64 16.63
CA ALA A 113 -3.65 -4.70 15.21
C ALA A 113 -4.69 -3.66 14.79
N GLU A 114 -5.82 -3.57 15.50
CA GLU A 114 -6.85 -2.55 15.29
C GLU A 114 -6.26 -1.13 15.40
N LYS A 115 -5.46 -0.86 16.43
CA LYS A 115 -4.85 0.46 16.64
C LYS A 115 -3.99 0.88 15.44
N SER A 116 -3.17 -0.03 14.93
CA SER A 116 -2.26 0.24 13.81
C SER A 116 -3.06 0.44 12.50
N LEU A 117 -4.08 -0.38 12.25
CA LEU A 117 -4.96 -0.23 11.08
C LEU A 117 -5.76 1.08 11.10
N LYS A 118 -6.26 1.51 12.27
CA LYS A 118 -6.92 2.80 12.43
C LYS A 118 -5.99 3.97 12.14
N LYS A 119 -4.70 3.88 12.46
CA LYS A 119 -3.75 4.94 12.09
C LYS A 119 -3.60 5.04 10.57
N VAL A 120 -3.55 3.90 9.87
CA VAL A 120 -3.51 3.88 8.40
C VAL A 120 -4.80 4.45 7.81
N GLU A 121 -5.97 4.04 8.33
CA GLU A 121 -7.27 4.55 7.89
C GLU A 121 -7.40 6.07 8.04
N ASN A 122 -6.83 6.64 9.12
CA ASN A 122 -6.87 8.08 9.39
C ASN A 122 -5.72 8.88 8.75
N SER A 123 -4.80 8.22 8.04
CA SER A 123 -3.70 8.89 7.34
C SER A 123 -4.17 9.51 6.03
N LYS A 124 -3.41 10.46 5.49
CA LYS A 124 -3.63 11.03 4.13
C LYS A 124 -3.16 10.07 3.04
N LEU A 125 -3.77 8.89 3.00
CA LEU A 125 -3.50 7.89 1.99
C LEU A 125 -4.18 8.26 0.66
N ASN A 126 -3.39 8.39 -0.41
CA ASN A 126 -3.89 8.65 -1.78
C ASN A 126 -4.07 7.34 -2.59
N ASP A 127 -4.50 6.26 -1.93
CA ASP A 127 -4.77 4.96 -2.55
C ASP A 127 -6.09 4.40 -2.01
N ASP A 128 -7.15 4.61 -2.77
CA ASP A 128 -8.50 4.21 -2.40
C ASP A 128 -8.64 2.69 -2.26
N GLY A 129 -7.92 1.91 -3.08
CA GLY A 129 -7.96 0.46 -3.05
C GLY A 129 -7.28 -0.10 -1.80
N LEU A 130 -6.13 0.46 -1.44
CA LEU A 130 -5.47 0.13 -0.18
C LEU A 130 -6.34 0.51 1.02
N LEU A 131 -7.05 1.64 0.97
CA LEU A 131 -7.99 2.02 2.03
C LEU A 131 -9.14 1.01 2.19
N GLN A 132 -9.68 0.45 1.10
CA GLN A 132 -10.69 -0.63 1.19
C GLN A 132 -10.13 -1.88 1.88
N LEU A 133 -8.90 -2.27 1.51
CA LEU A 133 -8.24 -3.42 2.11
C LEU A 133 -7.98 -3.20 3.61
N VAL A 134 -7.58 -1.99 4.01
CA VAL A 134 -7.37 -1.62 5.41
C VAL A 134 -8.67 -1.76 6.20
N LYS A 135 -9.80 -1.26 5.68
CA LYS A 135 -11.11 -1.41 6.31
C LYS A 135 -11.53 -2.87 6.48
N LEU A 136 -11.31 -3.71 5.46
CA LEU A 136 -11.58 -5.15 5.56
C LEU A 136 -10.75 -5.80 6.68
N ARG A 137 -9.45 -5.53 6.72
CA ARG A 137 -8.55 -6.06 7.76
C ARG A 137 -8.91 -5.54 9.15
N LEU A 138 -9.31 -4.28 9.25
CA LEU A 138 -9.77 -3.66 10.49
C LEU A 138 -11.02 -4.35 11.02
N ALA A 139 -11.98 -4.67 10.15
CA ALA A 139 -13.17 -5.43 10.52
C ALA A 139 -12.84 -6.83 11.03
N TYR A 140 -11.87 -7.53 10.42
CA TYR A 140 -11.41 -8.83 10.93
C TYR A 140 -10.70 -8.73 12.28
N ALA A 141 -9.88 -7.70 12.51
CA ALA A 141 -9.27 -7.44 13.81
C ALA A 141 -10.34 -7.12 14.89
N GLN A 142 -11.41 -6.42 14.53
CA GLN A 142 -12.54 -6.15 15.42
C GLN A 142 -13.36 -7.42 15.68
N LEU A 143 -13.59 -8.25 14.66
CA LEU A 143 -14.25 -9.56 14.78
C LEU A 143 -13.49 -10.47 15.76
N ALA A 144 -12.17 -10.56 15.63
CA ALA A 144 -11.32 -11.37 16.52
C ALA A 144 -11.35 -10.90 17.99
N GLN A 145 -11.69 -9.62 18.22
CA GLN A 145 -11.94 -9.06 19.55
C GLN A 145 -13.40 -9.19 20.02
N ASN A 146 -14.26 -9.87 19.25
CA ASN A 146 -15.70 -9.94 19.45
C ASN A 146 -16.41 -8.57 19.40
N LYS A 147 -15.80 -7.55 18.80
CA LYS A 147 -16.39 -6.21 18.58
C LYS A 147 -17.26 -6.21 17.33
N TYR A 148 -18.31 -7.03 17.33
CA TYR A 148 -19.07 -7.31 16.11
C TYR A 148 -19.76 -6.09 15.51
N ASP A 149 -20.32 -5.21 16.34
CA ASP A 149 -21.02 -4.01 15.84
C ASP A 149 -20.06 -2.98 15.25
N ASP A 150 -18.85 -2.88 15.81
CA ASP A 150 -17.79 -2.04 15.23
C ASP A 150 -17.29 -2.62 13.92
N ALA A 151 -17.11 -3.95 13.85
CA ALA A 151 -16.74 -4.64 12.61
C ALA A 151 -17.75 -4.40 11.48
N LEU A 152 -19.05 -4.49 11.79
CA LEU A 152 -20.12 -4.22 10.82
C LEU A 152 -20.14 -2.76 10.36
N LYS A 153 -19.87 -1.80 11.26
CA LYS A 153 -19.74 -0.37 10.91
C LYS A 153 -18.54 -0.13 10.01
N THR A 154 -17.39 -0.74 10.32
CA THR A 154 -16.18 -0.64 9.48
C THR A 154 -16.44 -1.18 8.08
N LEU A 155 -17.10 -2.34 7.95
CA LEU A 155 -17.45 -2.91 6.65
C LEU A 155 -18.44 -2.05 5.85
N ALA A 156 -19.30 -1.28 6.51
CA ALA A 156 -20.20 -0.34 5.83
C ALA A 156 -19.44 0.82 5.14
N LEU A 157 -18.18 1.08 5.54
CA LEU A 157 -17.31 2.07 4.90
C LEU A 157 -16.58 1.52 3.66
N VAL A 158 -16.70 0.21 3.37
CA VAL A 158 -16.15 -0.40 2.14
C VAL A 158 -17.12 -0.12 1.00
N ALA A 159 -16.76 0.80 0.12
CA ALA A 159 -17.65 1.35 -0.90
C ALA A 159 -17.31 0.90 -2.33
N ASP A 160 -16.09 0.44 -2.55
CA ASP A 160 -15.63 0.05 -3.88
C ASP A 160 -16.32 -1.25 -4.34
N PRO A 161 -16.99 -1.26 -5.51
CA PRO A 161 -17.60 -2.46 -6.07
C PRO A 161 -16.64 -3.65 -6.17
N ALA A 162 -15.35 -3.44 -6.44
CA ALA A 162 -14.36 -4.51 -6.53
C ALA A 162 -14.26 -5.32 -5.23
N PHE A 163 -14.46 -4.67 -4.08
CA PHE A 163 -14.37 -5.29 -2.76
C PHE A 163 -15.72 -5.78 -2.21
N LYS A 164 -16.83 -5.48 -2.89
CA LYS A 164 -18.19 -5.79 -2.41
C LYS A 164 -18.37 -7.25 -1.99
N ALA A 165 -18.04 -8.22 -2.85
CA ALA A 165 -18.13 -9.64 -2.50
C ALA A 165 -17.32 -9.99 -1.25
N THR A 166 -16.12 -9.43 -1.11
CA THR A 166 -15.25 -9.71 0.05
C THR A 166 -15.78 -9.05 1.33
N ALA A 167 -16.36 -7.85 1.22
CA ALA A 167 -17.02 -7.19 2.35
C ALA A 167 -18.27 -7.94 2.81
N GLU A 168 -19.08 -8.46 1.89
CA GLU A 168 -20.26 -9.26 2.21
C GLU A 168 -19.89 -10.64 2.79
N GLU A 169 -18.81 -11.26 2.30
CA GLU A 169 -18.27 -12.47 2.91
C GLU A 169 -17.82 -12.21 4.36
N ALA A 170 -17.05 -11.14 4.60
CA ALA A 170 -16.64 -10.75 5.96
C ALA A 170 -17.84 -10.42 6.86
N ARG A 171 -18.89 -9.81 6.30
CA ARG A 171 -20.15 -9.55 7.01
C ARG A 171 -20.84 -10.84 7.43
N GLY A 172 -20.86 -11.83 6.54
CA GLY A 172 -21.34 -13.18 6.86
C GLY A 172 -20.56 -13.82 8.01
N ASP A 173 -19.22 -13.75 7.97
CA ASP A 173 -18.35 -14.29 9.03
C ASP A 173 -18.66 -13.65 10.40
N ILE A 174 -18.91 -12.34 10.43
CA ILE A 174 -19.31 -11.62 11.66
C ILE A 174 -20.68 -12.10 12.15
N TYR A 175 -21.66 -12.27 11.26
CA TYR A 175 -22.99 -12.75 11.67
C TYR A 175 -22.98 -14.20 12.16
N VAL A 176 -22.14 -15.07 11.58
CA VAL A 176 -21.90 -16.42 12.11
C VAL A 176 -21.35 -16.35 13.53
N ALA A 177 -20.36 -15.49 13.78
CA ALA A 177 -19.81 -15.29 15.13
C ALA A 177 -20.85 -14.74 16.11
N LYS A 178 -21.76 -13.87 15.66
CA LYS A 178 -22.93 -13.39 16.43
C LYS A 178 -24.03 -14.45 16.63
N LYS A 179 -23.91 -15.63 16.02
CA LYS A 179 -24.95 -16.68 15.96
C LYS A 179 -26.23 -16.24 15.23
N ASP A 180 -26.16 -15.19 14.41
CA ASP A 180 -27.26 -14.75 13.54
C ASP A 180 -27.13 -15.41 12.16
N ILE A 181 -27.53 -16.67 12.09
CA ILE A 181 -27.42 -17.48 10.87
C ILE A 181 -28.27 -16.90 9.73
N ALA A 182 -29.42 -16.28 10.04
CA ALA A 182 -30.30 -15.72 9.02
C ALA A 182 -29.63 -14.55 8.29
N SER A 183 -28.97 -13.65 9.03
CA SER A 183 -28.20 -12.55 8.44
C SER A 183 -26.93 -13.04 7.75
N ALA A 184 -26.27 -14.07 8.29
CA ALA A 184 -25.10 -14.68 7.66
C ALA A 184 -25.42 -15.26 6.28
N LYS A 185 -26.53 -16.01 6.15
CA LYS A 185 -27.02 -16.53 4.86
C LYS A 185 -27.18 -15.43 3.82
N LYS A 186 -27.84 -14.33 4.20
CA LYS A 186 -28.09 -13.21 3.28
C LYS A 186 -26.79 -12.57 2.80
N ALA A 187 -25.84 -12.36 3.72
CA ALA A 187 -24.54 -11.76 3.39
C ALA A 187 -23.72 -12.68 2.46
N TYR A 188 -23.59 -13.97 2.79
CA TYR A 188 -22.87 -14.91 1.94
C TYR A 188 -23.53 -15.10 0.57
N GLN A 189 -24.86 -15.14 0.50
CA GLN A 189 -25.57 -15.23 -0.78
C GLN A 189 -25.30 -13.97 -1.62
N SER A 190 -25.35 -12.78 -1.02
CA SER A 190 -25.01 -11.55 -1.73
C SER A 190 -23.57 -11.52 -2.25
N ALA A 191 -22.63 -12.13 -1.52
CA ALA A 191 -21.25 -12.27 -1.97
C ALA A 191 -21.15 -13.24 -3.17
N TRP A 192 -21.87 -14.37 -3.10
CA TRP A 192 -21.93 -15.38 -4.16
C TRP A 192 -22.52 -14.82 -5.46
N ASP A 193 -23.66 -14.14 -5.38
CA ASP A 193 -24.35 -13.57 -6.53
C ASP A 193 -23.49 -12.52 -7.26
N ASP A 194 -22.65 -11.78 -6.52
CA ASP A 194 -21.71 -10.82 -7.10
C ASP A 194 -20.54 -11.51 -7.82
N LEU A 195 -20.00 -12.60 -7.25
CA LEU A 195 -18.92 -13.39 -7.85
C LEU A 195 -19.38 -14.20 -9.07
N ALA A 196 -20.57 -14.79 -9.01
CA ALA A 196 -21.17 -15.52 -10.13
C ALA A 196 -21.33 -14.61 -11.36
N LYS A 197 -21.80 -13.36 -11.17
CA LYS A 197 -21.89 -12.35 -12.24
C LYS A 197 -20.53 -12.01 -12.86
N ARG A 198 -19.46 -12.08 -12.07
CA ARG A 198 -18.08 -11.82 -12.50
C ARG A 198 -17.38 -13.06 -13.06
N LYS A 199 -18.05 -14.23 -13.06
CA LYS A 199 -17.47 -15.54 -13.40
C LYS A 199 -16.20 -15.83 -12.58
N GLN A 200 -16.22 -15.49 -11.30
CA GLN A 200 -15.11 -15.73 -10.38
C GLN A 200 -15.47 -16.88 -9.43
N GLU A 201 -14.64 -17.92 -9.40
CA GLU A 201 -14.76 -19.02 -8.45
C GLU A 201 -14.24 -18.59 -7.06
N ARG A 202 -14.96 -18.98 -6.01
CA ARG A 202 -14.51 -18.84 -4.62
C ARG A 202 -14.98 -20.02 -3.76
N GLN A 203 -14.21 -21.10 -3.80
CA GLN A 203 -14.50 -22.38 -3.13
C GLN A 203 -14.73 -22.23 -1.62
N ILE A 204 -13.96 -21.38 -0.94
CA ILE A 204 -14.13 -21.14 0.51
C ILE A 204 -15.50 -20.54 0.82
N LEU A 205 -16.03 -19.68 -0.06
CA LEU A 205 -17.35 -19.07 0.15
C LEU A 205 -18.48 -20.10 0.00
N GLN A 206 -18.35 -21.06 -0.91
CA GLN A 206 -19.29 -22.18 -1.06
C GLN A 206 -19.34 -23.01 0.23
N ILE A 207 -18.20 -23.39 0.80
CA ILE A 207 -18.12 -24.09 2.08
C ILE A 207 -18.77 -23.28 3.21
N LYS A 208 -18.55 -21.95 3.25
CA LYS A 208 -19.19 -21.06 4.23
C LYS A 208 -20.71 -21.03 4.07
N LEU A 209 -21.23 -20.98 2.85
CA LEU A 209 -22.66 -21.08 2.55
C LEU A 209 -23.24 -22.42 3.02
N GLU A 210 -22.55 -23.52 2.74
CA GLU A 210 -22.96 -24.84 3.20
C GLU A 210 -23.01 -24.92 4.72
N SER A 211 -22.03 -24.32 5.40
CA SER A 211 -21.95 -24.30 6.87
C SER A 211 -23.13 -23.57 7.52
N VAL A 212 -23.73 -22.60 6.83
CA VAL A 212 -24.96 -21.93 7.28
C VAL A 212 -26.22 -22.63 6.76
N GLY A 213 -26.11 -23.66 5.92
CA GLY A 213 -27.23 -24.43 5.37
C GLY A 213 -27.79 -23.81 4.09
N VAL A 214 -26.91 -23.34 3.20
CA VAL A 214 -27.22 -22.90 1.83
C VAL A 214 -26.31 -23.68 0.89
N LEU A 215 -26.88 -24.39 -0.07
CA LEU A 215 -26.14 -25.05 -1.14
C LEU A 215 -26.14 -24.14 -2.37
N VAL A 216 -25.00 -23.98 -3.03
CA VAL A 216 -24.87 -23.21 -4.27
C VAL A 216 -24.17 -24.03 -5.34
N ASP A 217 -24.71 -23.99 -6.56
CA ASP A 217 -24.14 -24.66 -7.73
C ASP A 217 -22.85 -23.96 -8.17
N ASP A 218 -21.88 -24.71 -8.68
CA ASP A 218 -20.63 -24.15 -9.19
C ASP A 218 -20.90 -23.13 -10.31
N PRO A 219 -20.19 -21.99 -10.33
CA PRO A 219 -20.36 -21.01 -11.39
C PRO A 219 -19.95 -21.64 -12.72
N GLU A 220 -20.79 -21.49 -13.75
CA GLU A 220 -20.48 -21.95 -15.11
C GLU A 220 -19.32 -21.14 -15.70
N ILE A 221 -18.09 -21.62 -15.48
CA ILE A 221 -16.89 -21.10 -16.12
C ILE A 221 -16.56 -21.99 -17.31
N GLU A 222 -16.58 -21.43 -18.52
CA GLU A 222 -16.04 -22.08 -19.71
C GLU A 222 -14.54 -22.31 -19.48
N ARG A 223 -14.16 -23.54 -19.12
CA ARG A 223 -12.76 -23.96 -19.04
C ARG A 223 -12.29 -24.30 -20.44
N PRO A 224 -11.18 -23.72 -20.94
CA PRO A 224 -10.62 -24.15 -22.21
C PRO A 224 -10.27 -25.63 -22.08
N ILE A 225 -10.81 -26.45 -22.99
CA ILE A 225 -10.42 -27.85 -23.11
C ILE A 225 -8.96 -27.84 -23.56
N ILE A 226 -8.04 -28.12 -22.63
CA ILE A 226 -6.66 -28.40 -23.00
C ILE A 226 -6.69 -29.80 -23.63
N ASP A 227 -6.78 -29.83 -24.95
CA ASP A 227 -6.61 -31.04 -25.73
C ASP A 227 -5.14 -31.46 -25.60
N THR A 228 -4.82 -32.21 -24.54
CA THR A 228 -3.51 -32.82 -24.40
C THR A 228 -3.42 -33.86 -25.50
N GLN A 229 -2.84 -33.50 -26.63
CA GLN A 229 -2.36 -34.49 -27.59
C GLN A 229 -1.29 -35.31 -26.85
N VAL A 230 -1.73 -36.46 -26.32
CA VAL A 230 -0.84 -37.49 -25.82
C VAL A 230 -0.14 -38.02 -27.07
N ASP A 231 1.04 -37.46 -27.35
CA ASP A 231 1.93 -37.97 -28.39
C ASP A 231 2.24 -39.42 -28.02
N LYS A 232 1.57 -40.36 -28.69
CA LYS A 232 1.86 -41.79 -28.58
C LYS A 232 3.20 -42.03 -29.25
N SER A 233 4.27 -42.00 -28.44
CA SER A 233 5.59 -42.51 -28.81
C SER A 233 5.61 -44.04 -28.85
#